data_AF-A0A5A7UR37-F1
#
_entry.id   AF-A0A5A7UR37-F1
#
_cell.length_a   1.000
_cell.length_b   1.000
_cell.length_c   1.000
_cell.angle_alpha   90.00
_cell.angle_beta   90.00
_cell.angle_gamma   90.00
#
_symmetry.space_group_name_H-M   'P 1'
#
loop_
_entity.id
_entity.type
_entity.pdbx_description
1 polymer ?
#
loop_
_entity_poly.entity_id
_entity_poly.type
_entity_poly.pdbx_seq_one_letter_code
_entity_poly.pdbx_strand_id
1 'polypeptide(L)'
;MLPWGGLSCCLSAAALYLLGRSSGRDAELLKSVTRVNQLKELAQLLEAEHLLPLVVAISGRVSSDTPINCEFSGLRGVIVEETAEQHFLKHNDAGSWIQDSALMLSMSKEVPWYLDDGTGRAFVVGARSATNFILPVVSEVFEESGRSLMRGTLDYLQGLKMLGVKRIERVLPTGTSLTVVGESKTYHLHLCSQFLNEKSSLHVDN
;
A
#
# COMPACT_ATOMS: atom_id res chain seq x y z
N MET A 1 31.28 -14.67 -38.81
CA MET A 1 30.73 -13.73 -37.80
C MET A 1 29.21 -13.82 -37.87
N LEU A 2 28.54 -14.41 -36.88
CA LEU A 2 27.07 -14.52 -36.89
C LEU A 2 26.43 -13.14 -36.61
N PRO A 3 25.31 -12.78 -37.26
CA PRO A 3 24.68 -11.48 -37.10
C PRO A 3 23.93 -11.42 -35.76
N TRP A 4 24.61 -10.92 -34.72
CA TRP A 4 24.06 -10.79 -33.36
C TRP A 4 22.80 -9.92 -33.29
N GLY A 5 22.61 -8.97 -34.23
CA GLY A 5 21.44 -8.09 -34.28
C GLY A 5 20.12 -8.78 -34.63
N GLY A 6 20.16 -9.88 -35.38
CA GLY A 6 18.95 -10.66 -35.71
C GLY A 6 18.49 -11.51 -34.54
N LEU A 7 19.44 -12.13 -33.82
CA LEU A 7 19.15 -12.91 -32.62
C LEU A 7 18.61 -12.04 -31.49
N SER A 8 19.17 -10.84 -31.27
CA SER A 8 18.69 -9.94 -30.22
C SER A 8 17.27 -9.45 -30.49
N CYS A 9 16.93 -9.14 -31.75
CA CYS A 9 15.58 -8.71 -32.13
C CYS A 9 14.53 -9.81 -31.90
N CYS A 10 14.83 -11.05 -32.32
CA CYS A 10 13.91 -12.18 -32.14
C CYS A 10 13.71 -12.55 -30.66
N LEU A 11 14.76 -12.50 -29.84
CA LEU A 11 14.64 -12.73 -28.39
C LEU A 11 13.81 -11.64 -27.71
N SER A 12 13.99 -10.38 -28.12
CA SER A 12 13.20 -9.24 -27.62
C SER A 12 11.72 -9.39 -27.96
N ALA A 13 11.40 -9.78 -29.20
CA ALA A 13 10.02 -10.03 -29.63
C ALA A 13 9.38 -11.20 -28.87
N ALA A 14 10.11 -12.30 -28.65
CA ALA A 14 9.63 -13.42 -27.86
C ALA A 14 9.38 -13.02 -26.39
N ALA A 15 10.27 -12.23 -25.79
CA ALA A 15 10.11 -11.73 -24.43
C ALA A 15 8.86 -10.83 -24.30
N LEU A 16 8.66 -9.88 -25.22
CA LEU A 16 7.47 -9.02 -25.25
C LEU A 16 6.18 -9.82 -25.49
N TYR A 17 6.22 -10.84 -26.35
CA TYR A 17 5.08 -11.73 -26.58
C TYR A 17 4.72 -12.53 -25.32
N LEU A 18 5.72 -13.06 -24.62
CA LEU A 18 5.50 -13.80 -23.37
C LEU A 18 4.95 -12.89 -22.26
N LEU A 19 5.49 -11.68 -22.11
CA LEU A 19 5.01 -10.66 -21.17
C LEU A 19 3.56 -10.21 -21.49
N GLY A 20 3.26 -9.99 -22.77
CA GLY A 20 1.90 -9.67 -23.21
C GLY A 20 0.92 -10.81 -22.96
N ARG A 21 1.36 -12.05 -23.15
CA ARG A 21 0.53 -13.26 -22.92
C ARG A 21 0.31 -13.58 -21.45
N SER A 22 1.26 -13.28 -20.56
CA SER A 22 1.01 -13.38 -19.10
C SER A 22 0.01 -12.32 -18.66
N SER A 23 0.22 -11.06 -19.07
CA SER A 23 -0.69 -9.96 -18.71
C SER A 23 -2.11 -10.14 -19.27
N GLY A 24 -2.24 -10.70 -20.48
CA GLY A 24 -3.54 -11.08 -21.06
C GLY A 24 -4.28 -12.17 -20.27
N ARG A 25 -3.55 -13.18 -19.76
CA ARG A 25 -4.14 -14.23 -18.91
C ARG A 25 -4.58 -13.69 -17.57
N ASP A 26 -3.80 -12.80 -16.95
CA ASP A 26 -4.18 -12.16 -15.70
C ASP A 26 -5.43 -11.29 -15.88
N ALA A 27 -5.54 -10.57 -17.00
CA ALA A 27 -6.72 -9.79 -17.34
C ALA A 27 -7.97 -10.66 -17.60
N GLU A 28 -7.80 -11.83 -18.20
CA GLU A 28 -8.89 -12.79 -18.45
C GLU A 28 -9.34 -13.48 -17.15
N LEU A 29 -8.39 -13.83 -16.26
CA LEU A 29 -8.68 -14.31 -14.92
C LEU A 29 -9.44 -13.26 -14.09
N LEU A 30 -9.03 -11.97 -14.16
CA LEU A 30 -9.75 -10.87 -13.51
C LEU A 30 -11.16 -10.64 -14.09
N LYS A 31 -11.38 -10.92 -15.38
CA LYS A 31 -12.70 -10.84 -16.01
C LYS A 31 -13.63 -11.98 -15.62
N SER A 32 -13.09 -13.17 -15.32
CA SER A 32 -13.86 -14.32 -14.88
C SER A 32 -14.14 -14.35 -13.38
N VAL A 33 -13.62 -13.40 -12.60
CA VAL A 33 -13.86 -13.34 -11.15
C VAL A 33 -15.35 -13.16 -10.87
N THR A 34 -15.89 -14.05 -10.05
CA THR A 34 -17.26 -13.93 -9.54
C THR A 34 -17.35 -12.71 -8.63
N ARG A 35 -18.13 -11.73 -9.08
CA ARG A 35 -18.45 -10.55 -8.28
C ARG A 35 -19.58 -10.92 -7.33
N VAL A 36 -19.33 -10.77 -6.04
CA VAL A 36 -20.34 -10.99 -5.01
C VAL A 36 -20.90 -9.64 -4.59
N ASN A 37 -22.18 -9.42 -4.87
CA ASN A 37 -22.84 -8.13 -4.60
C ASN A 37 -23.31 -8.00 -3.15
N GLN A 38 -23.58 -9.13 -2.48
CA GLN A 38 -23.95 -9.18 -1.06
C GLN A 38 -23.07 -10.18 -0.32
N LEU A 39 -22.43 -9.77 0.77
CA LEU A 39 -21.57 -10.64 1.58
C LEU A 39 -22.34 -11.84 2.16
N LYS A 40 -23.66 -11.73 2.36
CA LYS A 40 -24.51 -12.87 2.73
C LYS A 40 -24.52 -13.99 1.68
N GLU A 41 -24.43 -13.65 0.40
CA GLU A 41 -24.39 -14.63 -0.70
C GLU A 41 -23.04 -15.35 -0.74
N LEU A 42 -21.95 -14.70 -0.28
CA LEU A 42 -20.64 -15.33 -0.17
C LEU A 42 -20.68 -16.56 0.75
N ALA A 43 -21.37 -16.45 1.89
CA ALA A 43 -21.51 -17.58 2.83
C ALA A 43 -22.25 -18.77 2.18
N GLN A 44 -23.31 -18.49 1.41
CA GLN A 44 -24.07 -19.53 0.71
C GLN A 44 -23.26 -20.20 -0.40
N LEU A 45 -22.43 -19.42 -1.12
CA LEU A 45 -21.54 -19.95 -2.15
C LEU A 45 -20.44 -20.84 -1.57
N LEU A 46 -19.88 -20.47 -0.42
CA LEU A 46 -18.88 -21.27 0.28
C LEU A 46 -19.46 -22.58 0.83
N GLU A 47 -20.71 -22.56 1.31
CA GLU A 47 -21.42 -23.77 1.73
C GLU A 47 -21.79 -24.68 0.55
N ALA A 48 -21.91 -24.15 -0.66
CA ALA A 48 -22.15 -24.96 -1.86
C ALA A 48 -20.86 -25.55 -2.45
N GLU A 49 -19.75 -24.78 -2.44
CA GLU A 49 -18.47 -25.15 -3.04
C GLU A 49 -17.41 -25.52 -1.97
N HIS A 50 -17.65 -26.61 -1.24
CA HIS A 50 -16.80 -27.05 -0.12
C HIS A 50 -15.35 -27.48 -0.48
N LEU A 51 -14.96 -27.52 -1.76
CA LEU A 51 -13.76 -28.26 -2.19
C LEU A 51 -12.71 -27.48 -3.01
N LEU A 52 -12.98 -26.24 -3.45
CA LEU A 52 -12.03 -25.48 -4.27
C LEU A 52 -11.88 -24.03 -3.80
N PRO A 53 -10.64 -23.48 -3.79
CA PRO A 53 -10.43 -22.06 -3.52
C PRO A 53 -11.06 -21.23 -4.65
N LEU A 54 -12.15 -20.55 -4.33
CA LEU A 54 -12.85 -19.65 -5.24
C LEU A 54 -12.22 -18.26 -5.16
N VAL A 55 -11.82 -17.72 -6.31
CA VAL A 55 -11.40 -16.31 -6.41
C VAL A 55 -12.64 -15.45 -6.52
N VAL A 56 -12.85 -14.57 -5.54
CA VAL A 56 -14.02 -13.69 -5.46
C VAL A 56 -13.59 -12.23 -5.38
N ALA A 57 -14.45 -11.36 -5.91
CA ALA A 57 -14.37 -9.92 -5.68
C ALA A 57 -15.49 -9.53 -4.71
N ILE A 58 -15.13 -8.93 -3.58
CA ILE A 58 -16.08 -8.44 -2.58
C ILE A 58 -15.89 -6.95 -2.35
N SER A 59 -16.98 -6.24 -2.11
CA SER A 59 -16.98 -4.82 -1.79
C SER A 59 -17.66 -4.60 -0.44
N GLY A 60 -17.14 -3.68 0.36
CA GLY A 60 -17.73 -3.31 1.64
C GLY A 60 -17.01 -2.15 2.29
N ARG A 61 -17.44 -1.76 3.48
CA ARG A 61 -16.73 -0.77 4.30
C ARG A 61 -15.74 -1.47 5.23
N VAL A 62 -14.54 -0.92 5.30
CA VAL A 62 -13.50 -1.38 6.22
C VAL A 62 -13.95 -1.16 7.66
N SER A 63 -13.94 -2.23 8.46
CA SER A 63 -14.31 -2.18 9.87
C SER A 63 -13.40 -3.09 10.70
N SER A 64 -13.29 -2.79 11.99
CA SER A 64 -12.53 -3.58 12.97
C SER A 64 -13.15 -3.37 14.35
N ASP A 65 -13.09 -4.41 15.17
CA ASP A 65 -13.57 -4.34 16.55
C ASP A 65 -12.55 -3.62 17.47
N THR A 66 -11.28 -3.56 17.04
CA THR A 66 -10.17 -2.93 17.78
C THR A 66 -9.31 -2.08 16.85
N PRO A 67 -9.84 -0.98 16.28
CA PRO A 67 -9.09 -0.14 15.35
C PRO A 67 -7.92 0.57 16.05
N ILE A 68 -6.86 0.85 15.30
CA ILE A 68 -5.68 1.59 15.76
C ILE A 68 -6.01 3.08 15.72
N ASN A 69 -5.78 3.77 16.85
CA ASN A 69 -5.83 5.23 16.88
C ASN A 69 -4.48 5.78 16.37
N CYS A 70 -4.53 6.57 15.31
CA CYS A 70 -3.36 7.17 14.67
C CYS A 70 -2.93 8.42 15.43
N GLU A 71 -1.65 8.52 15.80
CA GLU A 71 -1.15 9.58 16.67
C GLU A 71 -1.07 10.92 15.94
N PHE A 72 -0.72 10.91 14.65
CA PHE A 72 -0.48 12.15 13.89
C PHE A 72 -1.71 12.69 13.18
N SER A 73 -2.56 11.81 12.63
CA SER A 73 -3.79 12.23 11.94
C SER A 73 -5.04 12.25 12.82
N GLY A 74 -5.01 11.60 13.99
CA GLY A 74 -6.19 11.40 14.82
C GLY A 74 -7.24 10.46 14.21
N LEU A 75 -6.94 9.81 13.07
CA LEU A 75 -7.83 8.85 12.43
C LEU A 75 -7.83 7.50 13.16
N ARG A 76 -8.84 6.70 12.86
CA ARG A 76 -8.89 5.28 13.24
C ARG A 76 -8.62 4.43 12.01
N GLY A 77 -7.60 3.60 12.07
CA GLY A 77 -7.14 2.77 10.96
C GLY A 77 -7.06 1.29 11.31
N VAL A 78 -7.17 0.43 10.30
CA VAL A 78 -6.96 -1.01 10.45
C VAL A 78 -5.54 -1.44 10.10
N ILE A 79 -4.89 -0.67 9.22
CA ILE A 79 -3.48 -0.79 8.88
C ILE A 79 -2.88 0.61 8.97
N VAL A 80 -1.76 0.74 9.69
CA VAL A 80 -1.04 1.99 9.88
C VAL A 80 0.44 1.75 9.58
N GLU A 81 0.99 2.55 8.69
CA GLU A 81 2.42 2.62 8.38
C GLU A 81 2.95 3.99 8.77
N GLU A 82 3.99 4.02 9.59
CA GLU A 82 4.67 5.25 9.97
C GLU A 82 6.13 5.17 9.56
N THR A 83 6.59 6.18 8.83
CA THR A 83 8.00 6.34 8.48
C THR A 83 8.53 7.66 9.03
N ALA A 84 9.77 7.64 9.51
CA ALA A 84 10.50 8.84 9.89
C ALA A 84 11.82 8.88 9.12
N GLU A 85 12.00 9.92 8.31
CA GLU A 85 13.20 10.17 7.53
C GLU A 85 13.91 11.39 8.08
N GLN A 86 15.17 11.21 8.45
CA GLN A 86 16.06 12.27 8.88
C GLN A 86 16.64 12.96 7.66
N HIS A 87 16.38 14.24 7.49
CA HIS A 87 16.95 15.06 6.43
C HIS A 87 18.16 15.83 6.94
N PHE A 88 19.25 15.76 6.19
CA PHE A 88 20.50 16.44 6.51
C PHE A 88 21.23 16.90 5.25
N LEU A 89 22.16 17.83 5.43
CA LEU A 89 23.16 18.16 4.42
C LEU A 89 24.45 17.46 4.78
N LYS A 90 25.16 16.95 3.79
CA LYS A 90 26.52 16.42 3.93
C LYS A 90 27.43 16.99 2.85
N HIS A 91 28.74 17.00 3.08
CA HIS A 91 29.69 17.27 2.00
C HIS A 91 29.79 16.08 1.04
N ASN A 92 29.86 16.38 -0.25
CA ASN A 92 30.35 15.43 -1.25
C ASN A 92 31.88 15.48 -1.34
N ASP A 93 32.48 14.59 -2.13
CA ASP A 93 33.94 14.50 -2.29
C ASP A 93 34.58 15.79 -2.84
N ALA A 94 33.78 16.68 -3.44
CA ALA A 94 34.20 17.99 -3.94
C ALA A 94 34.07 19.12 -2.90
N GLY A 95 33.63 18.82 -1.67
CA GLY A 95 33.42 19.82 -0.61
C GLY A 95 32.17 20.68 -0.78
N SER A 96 31.23 20.29 -1.65
CA SER A 96 29.92 20.96 -1.79
C SER A 96 28.88 20.33 -0.88
N TRP A 97 27.96 21.14 -0.35
CA TRP A 97 26.82 20.63 0.42
C TRP A 97 25.80 19.96 -0.51
N ILE A 98 25.47 18.71 -0.21
CA ILE A 98 24.39 17.95 -0.85
C ILE A 98 23.34 17.58 0.19
N GLN A 99 22.07 17.59 -0.20
CA GLN A 99 20.99 17.10 0.65
C GLN A 99 20.92 15.59 0.56
N ASP A 100 20.75 14.95 1.71
CA ASP A 100 20.60 13.51 1.85
C ASP A 100 19.53 13.19 2.91
N SER A 101 19.06 11.95 2.92
CA SER A 101 18.13 11.48 3.94
C SER A 101 18.46 10.06 4.41
N ALA A 102 18.16 9.80 5.68
CA ALA A 102 18.31 8.48 6.28
C ALA A 102 17.00 8.07 6.96
N LEU A 103 16.54 6.85 6.67
CA LEU A 103 15.37 6.29 7.34
C LEU A 103 15.72 5.99 8.80
N MET A 104 15.08 6.69 9.73
CA MET A 104 15.25 6.45 11.16
C MET A 104 14.28 5.40 11.69
N LEU A 105 13.05 5.42 11.18
CA LEU A 105 11.97 4.57 11.64
C LEU A 105 11.14 4.15 10.43
N SER A 106 10.79 2.86 10.40
CA SER A 106 9.74 2.34 9.56
C SER A 106 9.00 1.29 10.38
N MET A 107 7.75 1.60 10.73
CA MET A 107 6.88 0.67 11.44
C MET A 107 5.61 0.44 10.63
N SER A 108 5.06 -0.76 10.80
CA SER A 108 3.79 -1.13 10.19
C SER A 108 3.02 -1.99 11.18
N LYS A 109 1.78 -1.57 11.45
CA LYS A 109 0.85 -2.22 12.39
C LYS A 109 -0.42 -2.58 11.62
N GLU A 110 -0.92 -3.78 11.86
CA GLU A 110 -2.20 -4.26 11.32
C GLU A 110 -2.96 -4.95 12.46
N VAL A 111 -4.25 -4.65 12.57
CA VAL A 111 -5.18 -5.30 13.50
C VAL A 111 -6.17 -6.15 12.70
N PRO A 112 -6.81 -7.17 13.29
CA PRO A 112 -7.86 -7.92 12.61
C PRO A 112 -8.97 -6.99 12.09
N TRP A 113 -9.35 -7.14 10.83
CA TRP A 113 -10.34 -6.30 10.18
C TRP A 113 -11.16 -7.07 9.15
N TYR A 114 -12.30 -6.49 8.80
CA TYR A 114 -13.28 -7.09 7.89
C TYR A 114 -13.92 -6.03 7.00
N LEU A 115 -14.51 -6.50 5.90
CA LEU A 115 -15.44 -5.72 5.10
C LEU A 115 -16.88 -5.98 5.57
N ASP A 116 -17.65 -4.91 5.71
CA ASP A 116 -19.05 -4.92 6.10
C ASP A 116 -19.87 -4.15 5.07
N ASP A 117 -20.84 -4.81 4.45
CA ASP A 117 -21.79 -4.23 3.48
C ASP A 117 -23.19 -4.02 4.07
N GLY A 118 -23.37 -4.32 5.37
CA GLY A 118 -24.65 -4.32 6.07
C GLY A 118 -25.43 -5.64 5.97
N THR A 119 -25.03 -6.56 5.09
CA THR A 119 -25.64 -7.89 4.92
C THR A 119 -24.83 -9.00 5.59
N GLY A 120 -23.52 -8.80 5.72
CA GLY A 120 -22.61 -9.74 6.35
C GLY A 120 -21.23 -9.12 6.64
N ARG A 121 -20.31 -9.94 7.12
CA ARG A 121 -18.92 -9.55 7.38
C ARG A 121 -17.98 -10.54 6.70
N ALA A 122 -16.91 -10.04 6.09
CA ALA A 122 -15.88 -10.86 5.49
C ALA A 122 -14.50 -10.47 6.03
N PHE A 123 -13.85 -11.38 6.75
CA PHE A 123 -12.54 -11.14 7.34
C PHE A 123 -11.45 -11.17 6.28
N VAL A 124 -10.64 -10.11 6.24
CA VAL A 124 -9.53 -9.98 5.29
C VAL A 124 -8.23 -10.38 5.99
N VAL A 125 -7.48 -11.26 5.34
CA VAL A 125 -6.19 -11.77 5.85
C VAL A 125 -5.11 -11.58 4.79
N GLY A 126 -3.91 -11.24 5.24
CA GLY A 126 -2.74 -11.09 4.36
C GLY A 126 -2.77 -9.82 3.49
N ALA A 127 -3.48 -8.78 3.92
CA ALA A 127 -3.64 -7.55 3.15
C ALA A 127 -2.31 -6.91 2.77
N ARG A 128 -1.33 -6.93 3.69
CA ARG A 128 0.02 -6.39 3.49
C ARG A 128 0.86 -7.15 2.46
N SER A 129 0.53 -8.41 2.19
CA SER A 129 1.22 -9.22 1.18
C SER A 129 0.57 -9.07 -0.20
N ALA A 130 -0.54 -8.35 -0.30
CA ALA A 130 -1.23 -8.18 -1.56
C ALA A 130 -0.46 -7.26 -2.51
N THR A 131 -0.45 -7.66 -3.78
CA THR A 131 0.22 -6.89 -4.83
C THR A 131 -0.51 -5.57 -5.04
N ASN A 132 0.24 -4.46 -5.14
CA ASN A 132 -0.26 -3.09 -5.34
C ASN A 132 -1.15 -2.55 -4.21
N PHE A 133 -1.05 -3.11 -3.00
CA PHE A 133 -1.71 -2.53 -1.83
C PHE A 133 -0.97 -1.28 -1.35
N ILE A 134 -1.42 -0.10 -1.81
CA ILE A 134 -0.81 1.19 -1.46
C ILE A 134 -1.75 1.94 -0.50
N LEU A 135 -1.31 2.10 0.74
CA LEU A 135 -2.03 2.91 1.73
C LEU A 135 -1.98 4.40 1.34
N PRO A 136 -3.06 5.18 1.49
CA PRO A 136 -3.01 6.62 1.30
C PRO A 136 -2.15 7.29 2.37
N VAL A 137 -1.42 8.35 1.99
CA VAL A 137 -0.76 9.24 2.96
C VAL A 137 -1.85 10.10 3.60
N VAL A 138 -1.93 10.05 4.93
CA VAL A 138 -2.92 10.82 5.69
C VAL A 138 -2.27 11.97 6.43
N SER A 139 -1.03 11.80 6.89
CA SER A 139 -0.27 12.86 7.54
C SER A 139 1.17 12.89 7.04
N GLU A 140 1.69 14.08 6.82
CA GLU A 140 3.09 14.34 6.46
C GLU A 140 3.53 15.60 7.20
N VAL A 141 4.42 15.43 8.18
CA VAL A 141 4.88 16.51 9.06
C VAL A 141 6.40 16.59 8.99
N PHE A 142 6.92 17.78 8.70
CA PHE A 142 8.36 18.04 8.76
C PHE A 142 8.70 18.83 10.02
N GLU A 143 9.48 18.23 10.90
CA GLU A 143 9.97 18.84 12.13
C GLU A 143 11.37 19.41 11.90
N GLU A 144 11.47 20.73 11.75
CA GLU A 144 12.75 21.40 11.54
C GLU A 144 13.67 21.28 12.76
N SER A 145 14.96 21.04 12.52
CA SER A 145 15.97 21.08 13.56
C SER A 145 16.09 22.51 14.09
N GLY A 146 15.72 22.71 15.37
CA GLY A 146 15.76 24.01 16.02
C GLY A 146 17.13 24.69 15.89
N ARG A 147 17.15 25.95 15.44
CA ARG A 147 18.36 26.75 15.25
C ARG A 147 18.94 27.20 16.58
N SER A 148 19.67 26.34 17.29
CA SER A 148 20.53 26.84 18.38
C SER A 148 21.87 27.32 17.78
N LEU A 149 22.17 28.61 17.96
CA LEU A 149 23.35 29.28 17.40
C LEU A 149 24.68 28.58 17.74
N MET A 150 24.73 27.89 18.89
CA MET A 150 25.92 27.14 19.33
C MET A 150 26.10 25.79 18.60
N ARG A 151 25.03 25.21 18.03
CA ARG A 151 25.09 23.93 17.30
C ARG A 151 25.43 24.12 15.82
N GLY A 152 25.06 25.27 15.24
CA GLY A 152 25.35 25.61 13.84
C GLY A 152 26.84 25.67 13.49
N THR A 153 27.73 25.98 14.43
CA THR A 153 29.18 26.02 14.19
C THR A 153 29.85 24.64 14.26
N LEU A 154 29.34 23.74 15.10
CA LEU A 154 29.85 22.35 15.21
C LEU A 154 29.45 21.49 14.01
N ASP A 155 28.20 21.64 13.53
CA ASP A 155 27.69 20.93 12.35
C ASP A 155 28.50 21.30 11.08
N TYR A 156 28.99 22.55 10.98
CA TYR A 156 29.85 23.00 9.89
C TYR A 156 31.23 22.31 9.91
N LEU A 157 31.81 22.10 11.10
CA LEU A 157 33.11 21.44 11.25
C LEU A 157 33.04 19.92 11.05
N GLN A 158 31.88 19.31 11.31
CA GLN A 158 31.66 17.86 11.13
C GLN A 158 31.21 17.48 9.71
N GLY A 159 30.96 18.46 8.84
CA GLY A 159 30.52 18.22 7.45
C GLY A 159 29.14 17.59 7.33
N LEU A 160 28.33 17.65 8.40
CA LEU A 160 26.98 17.12 8.50
C LEU A 160 26.10 18.16 9.19
N LYS A 161 25.05 18.62 8.50
CA LYS A 161 24.11 19.61 9.03
C LYS A 161 22.71 19.05 9.06
N MET A 162 22.14 18.97 10.26
CA MET A 162 20.79 18.49 10.46
C MET A 162 19.74 19.50 9.99
N LEU A 163 18.84 19.09 9.08
CA LEU A 163 17.74 19.93 8.60
C LEU A 163 16.46 19.68 9.40
N GLY A 164 16.15 18.42 9.69
CA GLY A 164 14.94 18.06 10.40
C GLY A 164 14.56 16.60 10.20
N VAL A 165 13.39 16.22 10.70
CA VAL A 165 12.82 14.89 10.55
C VAL A 165 11.47 15.00 9.83
N LYS A 166 11.35 14.29 8.71
CA LYS A 166 10.11 14.11 7.98
C LYS A 166 9.39 12.87 8.51
N ARG A 167 8.20 13.04 9.06
CA ARG A 167 7.34 11.95 9.51
C ARG A 167 6.19 11.79 8.53
N ILE A 168 5.95 10.58 8.06
CA ILE A 168 4.86 10.24 7.14
C ILE A 168 4.02 9.14 7.78
N GLU A 169 2.72 9.35 7.84
CA GLU A 169 1.74 8.38 8.33
C GLU A 169 0.81 7.99 7.18
N ARG A 170 0.77 6.70 6.84
CA ARG A 170 -0.14 6.11 5.85
C ARG A 170 -1.11 5.19 6.56
N VAL A 171 -2.40 5.28 6.22
CA VAL A 171 -3.44 4.59 6.98
C VAL A 171 -4.49 4.02 6.05
N LEU A 172 -5.02 2.83 6.33
CA LEU A 172 -6.32 2.38 5.81
C LEU A 172 -7.40 2.72 6.85
N PRO A 173 -8.18 3.80 6.66
CA PRO A 173 -9.13 4.24 7.67
C PRO A 173 -10.32 3.29 7.80
N THR A 174 -10.88 3.19 9.00
CA THR A 174 -12.20 2.57 9.19
C THR A 174 -13.27 3.39 8.47
N GLY A 175 -14.24 2.72 7.85
CA GLY A 175 -15.31 3.32 7.08
C GLY A 175 -14.97 3.56 5.61
N THR A 176 -13.73 3.33 5.17
CA THR A 176 -13.36 3.40 3.76
C THR A 176 -14.09 2.32 2.96
N SER A 177 -14.73 2.71 1.85
CA SER A 177 -15.29 1.77 0.89
C SER A 177 -14.17 1.11 0.10
N LEU A 178 -14.10 -0.21 0.16
CA LEU A 178 -13.01 -0.97 -0.42
C LEU A 178 -13.55 -2.19 -1.18
N THR A 179 -12.95 -2.46 -2.34
CA THR A 179 -13.14 -3.72 -3.07
C THR A 179 -11.88 -4.56 -3.00
N VAL A 180 -12.04 -5.81 -2.60
CA VAL A 180 -11.00 -6.80 -2.34
C VAL A 180 -11.18 -7.97 -3.30
N VAL A 181 -10.10 -8.38 -3.98
CA VAL A 181 -10.07 -9.59 -4.81
C VAL A 181 -9.13 -10.60 -4.18
N GLY A 182 -9.66 -11.77 -3.86
CA GLY A 182 -8.91 -12.77 -3.11
C GLY A 182 -9.46 -14.18 -3.24
N GLU A 183 -8.66 -15.14 -2.80
CA GLU A 183 -9.11 -16.51 -2.61
C GLU A 183 -9.91 -16.59 -1.32
N SER A 184 -11.12 -17.16 -1.41
CA SER A 184 -11.91 -17.51 -0.24
C SER A 184 -11.57 -18.92 0.22
N LYS A 185 -11.14 -19.07 1.47
CA LYS A 185 -10.93 -20.36 2.14
C LYS A 185 -11.62 -20.29 3.50
N THR A 186 -12.75 -21.00 3.64
CA THR A 186 -13.43 -21.22 4.92
C THR A 186 -13.61 -19.93 5.74
N TYR A 187 -14.52 -19.05 5.29
CA TYR A 187 -14.89 -17.76 5.92
C TYR A 187 -13.79 -16.69 6.01
N HIS A 188 -12.57 -16.97 5.55
CA HIS A 188 -11.47 -15.99 5.45
C HIS A 188 -11.11 -15.71 3.99
N LEU A 189 -10.88 -14.43 3.69
CA LEU A 189 -10.41 -13.99 2.38
C LEU A 189 -8.92 -13.69 2.43
N HIS A 190 -8.15 -14.45 1.64
CA HIS A 190 -6.75 -14.17 1.37
C HIS A 190 -6.65 -13.18 0.22
N LEU A 191 -6.20 -11.96 0.50
CA LEU A 191 -6.09 -10.91 -0.50
C LEU A 191 -4.96 -11.22 -1.50
N CYS A 192 -5.28 -11.45 -2.77
CA CYS A 192 -4.30 -11.70 -3.82
C CYS A 192 -3.98 -10.42 -4.64
N SER A 193 -4.96 -9.52 -4.80
CA SER A 193 -4.79 -8.22 -5.47
C SER A 193 -5.86 -7.21 -5.04
N GLN A 194 -5.51 -5.93 -4.93
CA GLN A 194 -6.46 -4.85 -4.62
C GLN A 194 -6.82 -4.04 -5.88
N PHE A 195 -8.06 -3.55 -6.00
CA PHE A 195 -8.39 -2.42 -6.87
C PHE A 195 -9.31 -1.38 -6.22
N LEU A 196 -8.82 -0.13 -6.35
CA LEU A 196 -9.42 1.22 -6.31
C LEU A 196 -10.56 1.55 -5.33
N ASN A 197 -10.22 2.49 -4.45
CA ASN A 197 -11.12 3.40 -3.74
C ASN A 197 -11.97 4.18 -4.77
N GLU A 198 -13.29 4.13 -4.66
CA GLU A 198 -14.17 4.97 -5.47
C GLU A 198 -14.01 6.42 -4.97
N LYS A 199 -13.53 7.31 -5.83
CA LYS A 199 -13.18 8.72 -5.59
C LYS A 199 -14.01 9.39 -4.47
N SER A 200 -13.38 9.75 -3.35
CA SER A 200 -13.84 10.90 -2.57
C SER A 200 -13.32 12.18 -3.23
N SER A 201 -14.05 12.64 -4.24
CA SER A 201 -13.98 14.02 -4.71
C SER A 201 -14.52 14.92 -3.59
N LEU A 202 -13.64 15.42 -2.73
CA LEU A 202 -13.98 16.59 -1.92
C LEU A 202 -13.87 17.81 -2.84
N HIS A 203 -15.02 18.22 -3.35
CA HIS A 203 -15.25 19.60 -3.79
C HIS A 203 -14.98 20.48 -2.56
N VAL A 204 -13.95 21.31 -2.63
CA VAL A 204 -13.82 22.46 -1.74
C VAL A 204 -14.55 23.59 -2.44
N ASP A 205 -15.85 23.70 -2.20
CA ASP A 205 -16.58 24.94 -2.40
C ASP A 205 -16.34 25.82 -1.18
N ASN A 206 -15.53 26.86 -1.37
CA ASN A 206 -15.80 28.26 -1.02
C ASN A 206 -14.59 29.14 -1.35
#